data_AF-G5ECK9-F1
#
_entry.id   AF-G5ECK9-F1
#
_cell.length_a   1.000
_cell.length_b   1.000
_cell.length_c   1.000
_cell.angle_alpha   90.00
_cell.angle_beta   90.00
_cell.angle_gamma   90.00
#
_symmetry.space_group_name_H-M   'P 1'
#
loop_
_entity.id
_entity.type
_entity.pdbx_description
1 polymer ?
#
loop_
_entity_poly.entity_id
_entity_poly.type
_entity_poly.pdbx_seq_one_letter_code
_entity_poly.pdbx_strand_id
1 'polypeptide(L)'
;MSMATVDPWMQNLPQITNQDFFHSSGIECWNRQFPDHRVVEENGPIKTKDALMILYFITVRNIRKNRNTITRIRDALKSPVSIFRRSPKLSLQEDVLSWQKSPESLAASEYGSKLFVQFLKQQTSADDVDFWLACAKHRWTEMTRDGYEYAAYMIYNTYVFWTCERKIDLLDKFCFVDDDGGTPRDVFITAQAYVGTKFPKDSHKKFLQDPIYLNFLHSVSSAANQQKK
;
A
#
# COMPACT_ATOMS: atom_id res chain seq x y z
N MET A 1 -6.94 43.40 -9.16
CA MET A 1 -6.65 41.96 -9.20
C MET A 1 -6.24 41.53 -7.81
N SER A 2 -7.13 40.87 -7.09
CA SER A 2 -6.80 40.24 -5.80
C SER A 2 -5.87 39.06 -6.09
N MET A 3 -4.59 39.14 -5.71
CA MET A 3 -3.75 37.96 -5.66
C MET A 3 -4.29 37.09 -4.53
N ALA A 4 -4.93 35.97 -4.87
CA ALA A 4 -5.30 34.97 -3.88
C ALA A 4 -4.02 34.58 -3.14
N THR A 5 -3.93 34.93 -1.85
CA THR A 5 -2.83 34.53 -0.99
C THR A 5 -2.87 33.01 -0.88
N VAL A 6 -1.87 32.33 -1.45
CA VAL A 6 -1.68 30.88 -1.31
C VAL A 6 -1.63 30.57 0.18
N ASP A 7 -2.43 29.59 0.61
CA ASP A 7 -2.47 29.19 2.02
C ASP A 7 -1.05 28.83 2.50
N PRO A 8 -0.61 29.30 3.70
CA PRO A 8 0.75 29.12 4.17
C PRO A 8 1.23 27.65 4.20
N TRP A 9 0.32 26.70 4.40
CA TRP A 9 0.66 25.27 4.43
C TRP A 9 1.08 24.74 3.05
N MET A 10 0.56 25.31 1.95
CA MET A 10 0.87 24.87 0.59
C MET A 10 2.33 25.15 0.21
N GLN A 11 2.95 26.19 0.81
CA GLN A 11 4.35 26.54 0.56
C GLN A 11 5.33 25.44 1.03
N ASN A 12 4.88 24.54 1.91
CA ASN A 12 5.67 23.45 2.46
C ASN A 12 5.31 22.09 1.85
N LEU A 13 4.53 22.07 0.76
CA LEU A 13 4.22 20.82 0.05
C LEU A 13 5.49 20.17 -0.49
N PRO A 14 5.67 18.85 -0.32
CA PRO A 14 6.77 18.16 -0.95
C PRO A 14 6.62 18.22 -2.47
N GLN A 15 7.74 18.31 -3.19
CA GLN A 15 7.72 18.11 -4.63
C GLN A 15 7.30 16.66 -4.91
N ILE A 16 6.13 16.50 -5.52
CA ILE A 16 5.62 15.17 -5.89
C ILE A 16 6.03 14.85 -7.32
N THR A 17 6.43 13.62 -7.54
CA THR A 17 6.83 13.07 -8.83
C THR A 17 5.86 11.99 -9.29
N ASN A 18 5.88 11.67 -10.59
CA ASN A 18 5.08 10.57 -11.14
C ASN A 18 5.35 9.21 -10.46
N GLN A 19 6.54 8.99 -9.87
CA GLN A 19 6.89 7.77 -9.14
C GLN A 19 6.12 7.59 -7.82
N ASP A 20 5.59 8.68 -7.25
CA ASP A 20 4.85 8.69 -5.99
C ASP A 20 3.40 8.20 -6.14
N PHE A 21 2.95 8.02 -7.39
CA PHE A 21 1.64 7.49 -7.71
C PHE A 21 1.73 6.04 -8.17
N PHE A 22 0.79 5.24 -7.69
CA PHE A 22 0.58 3.88 -8.21
C PHE A 22 -0.16 3.88 -9.56
N HIS A 23 -0.99 4.89 -9.83
CA HIS A 23 -1.83 4.95 -11.03
C HIS A 23 -1.98 6.39 -11.53
N SER A 24 -2.08 6.58 -12.86
CA SER A 24 -2.18 7.89 -13.51
C SER A 24 -3.37 8.72 -13.07
N SER A 25 -4.50 8.08 -12.74
CA SER A 25 -5.68 8.79 -12.21
C SER A 25 -5.39 9.59 -10.93
N GLY A 26 -4.39 9.17 -10.14
CA GLY A 26 -3.95 9.95 -8.98
C GLY A 26 -3.20 11.21 -9.38
N ILE A 27 -2.41 11.16 -10.46
CA ILE A 27 -1.72 12.32 -11.03
C ILE A 27 -2.74 13.34 -11.53
N GLU A 28 -3.78 12.88 -12.24
CA GLU A 28 -4.86 13.75 -12.72
C GLU A 28 -5.60 14.44 -11.57
N CYS A 29 -5.96 13.69 -10.52
CA CYS A 29 -6.63 14.23 -9.34
C CYS A 29 -5.74 15.24 -8.60
N TRP A 30 -4.46 14.92 -8.39
CA TRP A 30 -3.49 15.82 -7.76
C TRP A 30 -3.35 17.12 -8.55
N ASN A 31 -3.12 17.03 -9.86
CA ASN A 31 -2.93 18.22 -10.72
C ASN A 31 -4.19 19.09 -10.81
N ARG A 32 -5.38 18.50 -10.63
CA ARG A 32 -6.64 19.25 -10.53
C ARG A 32 -6.75 20.00 -9.20
N GLN A 33 -6.38 19.36 -8.10
CA GLN A 33 -6.46 19.95 -6.75
C GLN A 33 -5.36 20.98 -6.48
N PHE A 34 -4.17 20.78 -7.04
CA PHE A 34 -3.01 21.64 -6.84
C PHE A 34 -2.42 22.12 -8.17
N PRO A 35 -3.13 23.01 -8.89
CA PRO A 35 -2.71 23.48 -10.22
C PRO A 35 -1.36 24.20 -10.22
N ASP A 36 -0.96 24.77 -9.07
CA ASP A 36 0.33 25.46 -8.87
C ASP A 36 1.46 24.55 -8.33
N HIS A 37 1.13 23.32 -7.92
CA HIS A 37 2.08 22.32 -7.40
C HIS A 37 1.93 21.00 -8.15
N ARG A 38 1.98 21.07 -9.49
CA ARG A 38 1.78 19.89 -10.35
C ARG A 38 2.85 18.84 -10.14
N VAL A 39 2.45 17.59 -10.38
CA VAL A 39 3.34 16.44 -10.39
C VAL A 39 4.45 16.64 -11.41
N VAL A 40 5.69 16.48 -10.97
CA VAL A 40 6.88 16.57 -11.83
C VAL A 40 7.13 15.24 -12.51
N GLU A 41 7.28 15.27 -13.83
CA GLU A 41 7.71 14.11 -14.61
C GLU A 41 9.23 13.95 -14.49
N GLU A 42 9.69 12.88 -13.84
CA GLU A 42 11.12 12.57 -13.83
C GLU A 42 11.55 12.05 -15.20
N ASN A 43 12.69 12.55 -15.71
CA ASN A 43 13.29 12.09 -16.95
C ASN A 43 13.74 10.63 -16.81
N GLY A 44 13.15 9.73 -17.62
CA GLY A 44 13.52 8.32 -17.67
C GLY A 44 12.32 7.39 -17.75
N PRO A 45 12.54 6.07 -17.77
CA PRO A 45 11.44 5.12 -17.70
C PRO A 45 10.70 5.31 -16.38
N ILE A 46 9.41 5.64 -16.46
CA ILE A 46 8.52 5.82 -15.32
C ILE A 46 8.55 4.54 -14.47
N LYS A 47 9.05 4.63 -13.25
CA LYS A 47 9.01 3.53 -12.28
C LYS A 47 8.34 4.01 -11.01
N THR A 48 7.09 3.59 -10.81
CA THR A 48 6.43 3.65 -9.50
C THR A 48 7.36 3.04 -8.46
N LYS A 49 7.48 3.67 -7.29
CA LYS A 49 8.33 3.16 -6.19
C LYS A 49 8.00 1.68 -5.89
N ASP A 50 9.02 0.87 -5.66
CA ASP A 50 8.83 -0.55 -5.32
C ASP A 50 7.87 -0.74 -4.14
N ALA A 51 7.91 0.16 -3.14
CA ALA A 51 7.02 0.13 -1.99
C ALA A 51 5.55 0.16 -2.42
N LEU A 52 5.18 1.07 -3.31
CA LEU A 52 3.81 1.22 -3.80
C LEU A 52 3.39 -0.02 -4.61
N MET A 53 4.27 -0.53 -5.46
CA MET A 53 4.03 -1.77 -6.22
C MET A 53 3.84 -2.98 -5.31
N ILE A 54 4.73 -3.17 -4.32
CA ILE A 54 4.67 -4.30 -3.38
C ILE A 54 3.40 -4.20 -2.52
N LEU A 55 3.08 -3.03 -1.96
CA LEU A 55 1.87 -2.84 -1.16
C LEU A 55 0.60 -3.04 -1.99
N TYR A 56 0.59 -2.63 -3.27
CA TYR A 56 -0.50 -2.93 -4.20
C TYR A 56 -0.68 -4.44 -4.37
N PHE A 57 0.39 -5.17 -4.71
CA PHE A 57 0.32 -6.62 -4.90
C PHE A 57 -0.11 -7.35 -3.63
N ILE A 58 0.37 -6.91 -2.46
CA ILE A 58 -0.07 -7.43 -1.16
C ILE A 58 -1.57 -7.20 -0.99
N THR A 59 -2.07 -6.01 -1.29
CA THR A 59 -3.48 -5.66 -1.14
C THR A 59 -4.37 -6.49 -2.05
N VAL A 60 -4.06 -6.55 -3.35
CA VAL A 60 -4.83 -7.33 -4.33
C VAL A 60 -4.83 -8.82 -3.96
N ARG A 61 -3.67 -9.37 -3.57
CA ARG A 61 -3.56 -10.76 -3.11
C ARG A 61 -4.43 -11.00 -1.88
N ASN A 62 -4.43 -10.08 -0.91
CA ASN A 62 -5.24 -10.20 0.31
C ASN A 62 -6.74 -10.12 0.01
N ILE A 63 -7.17 -9.21 -0.87
CA ILE A 63 -8.56 -9.13 -1.34
C ILE A 63 -8.97 -10.43 -2.02
N ARG A 64 -8.15 -10.96 -2.94
CA ARG A 64 -8.41 -12.23 -3.63
C ARG A 64 -8.48 -13.41 -2.68
N LYS A 65 -7.54 -13.52 -1.73
CA LYS A 65 -7.57 -14.57 -0.68
C LYS A 65 -8.85 -14.47 0.13
N ASN A 66 -9.25 -13.28 0.56
CA ASN A 66 -10.49 -13.09 1.32
C ASN A 66 -11.73 -13.51 0.51
N ARG A 67 -11.84 -13.10 -0.77
CA ARG A 67 -12.92 -13.55 -1.67
C ARG A 67 -12.97 -15.06 -1.83
N ASN A 68 -11.82 -15.70 -2.04
CA ASN A 68 -11.73 -17.15 -2.16
C ASN A 68 -12.11 -17.86 -0.85
N THR A 69 -11.69 -17.32 0.31
CA THR A 69 -12.07 -17.85 1.62
C THR A 69 -13.58 -17.74 1.83
N ILE A 70 -14.18 -16.57 1.55
CA ILE A 70 -15.64 -16.37 1.62
C ILE A 70 -16.37 -17.35 0.68
N THR A 71 -15.84 -17.54 -0.53
CA THR A 71 -16.41 -18.48 -1.52
C THR A 71 -16.30 -19.92 -1.02
N ARG A 72 -15.15 -20.34 -0.49
CA ARG A 72 -14.97 -21.68 0.10
C ARG A 72 -15.85 -21.91 1.32
N ILE A 73 -16.04 -20.90 2.17
CA ILE A 73 -16.97 -20.99 3.30
C ILE A 73 -18.39 -21.15 2.76
N ARG A 74 -18.80 -20.33 1.78
CA ARG A 74 -20.10 -20.45 1.12
C ARG A 74 -20.29 -21.82 0.46
N ASP A 75 -19.27 -22.33 -0.20
CA ASP A 75 -19.29 -23.64 -0.87
C ASP A 75 -19.30 -24.77 0.16
N ALA A 76 -18.52 -24.68 1.24
CA ALA A 76 -18.53 -25.63 2.35
C ALA A 76 -19.89 -25.67 3.06
N LEU A 77 -20.55 -24.52 3.21
CA LEU A 77 -21.92 -24.42 3.73
C LEU A 77 -22.94 -25.05 2.77
N LYS A 78 -22.68 -25.05 1.46
CA LYS A 78 -23.52 -25.74 0.46
C LYS A 78 -23.19 -27.23 0.30
N SER A 79 -21.92 -27.61 0.44
CA SER A 79 -21.39 -28.96 0.27
C SER A 79 -20.00 -29.08 0.92
N PRO A 80 -19.89 -29.79 2.06
CA PRO A 80 -18.64 -29.88 2.86
C PRO A 80 -17.43 -30.53 2.17
N VAL A 81 -17.59 -31.15 0.99
CA VAL A 81 -16.61 -32.09 0.41
C VAL A 81 -15.51 -31.42 -0.43
N SER A 82 -15.62 -30.14 -0.77
CA SER A 82 -14.80 -29.50 -1.83
C SER A 82 -13.50 -28.79 -1.39
N ILE A 83 -13.09 -28.88 -0.12
CA ILE A 83 -12.10 -27.94 0.47
C ILE A 83 -10.61 -28.29 0.19
N PHE A 84 -10.29 -29.48 -0.31
CA PHE A 84 -8.90 -29.97 -0.33
C PHE A 84 -8.26 -30.00 -1.73
N ARG A 85 -7.66 -28.88 -2.16
CA ARG A 85 -6.66 -28.90 -3.25
C ARG A 85 -5.53 -27.90 -2.99
N ARG A 86 -4.34 -28.45 -2.68
CA ARG A 86 -3.06 -27.77 -2.41
C ARG A 86 -2.36 -27.38 -3.72
N SER A 87 -1.71 -26.22 -3.73
CA SER A 87 -0.64 -25.89 -4.68
C SER A 87 0.72 -26.34 -4.11
N PRO A 88 1.71 -26.70 -4.96
CA PRO A 88 3.04 -27.09 -4.50
C PRO A 88 3.75 -25.90 -3.84
N LYS A 89 4.30 -26.11 -2.63
CA LYS A 89 5.02 -25.09 -1.88
C LYS A 89 6.52 -25.24 -2.13
N LEU A 90 7.20 -24.16 -2.53
CA LEU A 90 8.65 -24.02 -2.42
C LEU A 90 9.09 -24.32 -0.98
N SER A 91 10.32 -24.81 -0.79
CA SER A 91 10.90 -24.82 0.56
C SER A 91 10.96 -23.39 1.12
N LEU A 92 10.98 -23.25 2.44
CA LEU A 92 11.07 -21.93 3.06
C LEU A 92 12.32 -21.19 2.58
N GLN A 93 13.46 -21.88 2.49
CA GLN A 93 14.72 -21.28 2.02
C GLN A 93 14.62 -20.79 0.57
N GLU A 94 14.06 -21.60 -0.33
CA GLU A 94 13.84 -21.20 -1.73
C GLU A 94 12.87 -20.01 -1.84
N ASP A 95 11.83 -19.98 -0.99
CA ASP A 95 10.92 -18.83 -0.91
C ASP A 95 11.67 -17.56 -0.49
N VAL A 96 12.45 -17.58 0.60
CA VAL A 96 13.21 -16.40 1.06
C VAL A 96 14.24 -15.91 0.03
N LEU A 97 14.94 -16.82 -0.64
CA LEU A 97 15.88 -16.46 -1.69
C LEU A 97 15.16 -15.89 -2.92
N SER A 98 13.94 -16.36 -3.21
CA SER A 98 13.16 -15.85 -4.33
C SER A 98 12.83 -14.36 -4.21
N TRP A 99 12.73 -13.82 -2.98
CA TRP A 99 12.38 -12.42 -2.74
C TRP A 99 13.37 -11.43 -3.36
N GLN A 100 14.62 -11.85 -3.58
CA GLN A 100 15.65 -11.03 -4.24
C GLN A 100 15.38 -10.84 -5.74
N LYS A 101 14.60 -11.73 -6.36
CA LYS A 101 14.42 -11.74 -7.83
C LYS A 101 13.60 -10.55 -8.32
N SER A 102 12.58 -10.15 -7.57
CA SER A 102 11.65 -9.09 -7.97
C SER A 102 10.75 -8.62 -6.82
N PRO A 103 10.24 -7.37 -6.86
CA PRO A 103 9.17 -6.91 -5.98
C PRO A 103 7.95 -7.85 -5.97
N GLU A 104 7.58 -8.41 -7.12
CA GLU A 104 6.47 -9.36 -7.29
C GLU A 104 6.68 -10.65 -6.50
N SER A 105 7.88 -11.23 -6.58
CA SER A 105 8.21 -12.44 -5.81
C SER A 105 8.15 -12.21 -4.31
N LEU A 106 8.63 -11.06 -3.84
CA LEU A 106 8.54 -10.68 -2.42
C LEU A 106 7.08 -10.52 -1.98
N ALA A 107 6.26 -9.82 -2.78
CA ALA A 107 4.83 -9.60 -2.49
C ALA A 107 4.01 -10.90 -2.53
N ALA A 108 4.39 -11.85 -3.38
CA ALA A 108 3.73 -13.15 -3.51
C ALA A 108 3.91 -14.03 -2.26
N SER A 109 5.08 -13.97 -1.61
CA SER A 109 5.36 -14.70 -0.37
C SER A 109 4.51 -14.20 0.80
N GLU A 110 3.99 -15.11 1.62
CA GLU A 110 3.26 -14.72 2.84
C GLU A 110 4.21 -14.12 3.89
N TYR A 111 5.38 -14.71 4.08
CA TYR A 111 6.38 -14.21 5.02
C TYR A 111 7.04 -12.94 4.50
N GLY A 112 7.42 -12.94 3.21
CA GLY A 112 8.07 -11.80 2.57
C GLY A 112 7.23 -10.53 2.64
N SER A 113 5.93 -10.65 2.32
CA SER A 113 5.00 -9.53 2.44
C SER A 113 4.90 -8.95 3.86
N LYS A 114 4.85 -9.79 4.91
CA LYS A 114 4.75 -9.33 6.30
C LYS A 114 6.04 -8.65 6.74
N LEU A 115 7.19 -9.23 6.38
CA LEU A 115 8.50 -8.68 6.73
C LEU A 115 8.77 -7.36 6.02
N PHE A 116 8.38 -7.24 4.74
CA PHE A 116 8.49 -5.99 3.99
C PHE A 116 7.61 -4.88 4.56
N VAL A 117 6.36 -5.19 4.95
CA VAL A 117 5.49 -4.22 5.63
C VAL A 117 6.14 -3.76 6.94
N GLN A 118 6.70 -4.67 7.73
CA GLN A 118 7.40 -4.31 8.96
C GLN A 118 8.64 -3.42 8.70
N PHE A 119 9.44 -3.74 7.69
CA PHE A 119 10.54 -2.90 7.23
C PHE A 119 10.06 -1.50 6.88
N LEU A 120 9.00 -1.38 6.06
CA LEU A 120 8.50 -0.09 5.63
C LEU A 120 7.99 0.76 6.80
N LYS A 121 7.35 0.12 7.79
CA LYS A 121 6.92 0.77 9.04
C LYS A 121 8.10 1.33 9.84
N GLN A 122 9.26 0.67 9.81
CA GLN A 122 10.49 1.15 10.47
C GLN A 122 11.15 2.30 9.71
N GLN A 123 11.06 2.32 8.37
CA GLN A 123 11.69 3.34 7.52
C GLN A 123 10.86 4.61 7.36
N THR A 124 9.57 4.58 7.68
CA THR A 124 8.67 5.72 7.55
C THR A 124 7.90 5.95 8.85
N SER A 125 6.65 5.49 8.91
CA SER A 125 5.91 5.36 10.16
C SER A 125 4.93 4.20 10.04
N ALA A 126 4.55 3.62 11.18
CA ALA A 126 3.56 2.54 11.18
C ALA A 126 2.20 3.03 10.62
N ASP A 127 1.83 4.27 10.96
CA ASP A 127 0.56 4.88 10.58
C ASP A 127 0.50 5.20 9.08
N ASP A 128 1.58 5.73 8.49
CA ASP A 128 1.65 5.98 7.05
C ASP A 128 1.45 4.69 6.23
N VAL A 129 2.12 3.59 6.62
CA VAL A 129 1.98 2.30 5.92
C VAL A 129 0.57 1.72 6.08
N ASP A 130 0.01 1.78 7.30
CA ASP A 130 -1.32 1.24 7.57
C ASP A 130 -2.42 2.06 6.89
N PHE A 131 -2.30 3.39 6.89
CA PHE A 131 -3.19 4.28 6.15
C PHE A 131 -3.16 3.99 4.65
N TRP A 132 -1.96 3.87 4.06
CA TRP A 132 -1.83 3.58 2.63
C TRP A 132 -2.50 2.26 2.26
N LEU A 133 -2.29 1.20 3.06
CA LEU A 133 -2.92 -0.11 2.89
C LEU A 133 -4.45 -0.06 3.09
N ALA A 134 -4.94 0.76 4.02
CA ALA A 134 -6.37 0.95 4.25
C ALA A 134 -7.04 1.63 3.05
N CYS A 135 -6.44 2.68 2.50
CA CYS A 135 -6.91 3.37 1.30
C CYS A 135 -6.92 2.44 0.09
N ALA A 136 -5.83 1.68 -0.10
CA ALA A 136 -5.71 0.65 -1.11
C ALA A 136 -6.83 -0.41 -1.01
N LYS A 137 -7.08 -0.93 0.19
CA LYS A 137 -8.16 -1.90 0.44
C LYS A 137 -9.53 -1.29 0.17
N HIS A 138 -9.78 -0.08 0.65
CA HIS A 138 -11.01 0.66 0.39
C HIS A 138 -11.23 0.83 -1.12
N ARG A 139 -10.21 1.27 -1.86
CA ARG A 139 -10.28 1.53 -3.30
C ARG A 139 -10.55 0.27 -4.13
N TRP A 140 -9.86 -0.83 -3.83
CA TRP A 140 -9.85 -2.03 -4.69
C TRP A 140 -10.80 -3.15 -4.23
N THR A 141 -11.40 -3.04 -3.06
CA THR A 141 -12.45 -3.99 -2.64
C THR A 141 -13.78 -3.58 -3.26
N GLU A 142 -14.41 -4.47 -4.01
CA GLU A 142 -15.83 -4.31 -4.40
C GLU A 142 -16.72 -4.32 -3.16
N MET A 143 -17.46 -3.24 -2.96
CA MET A 143 -18.39 -3.03 -1.85
C MET A 143 -19.66 -2.36 -2.37
N THR A 144 -20.73 -2.36 -1.57
CA THR A 144 -21.88 -1.49 -1.80
C THR A 144 -21.49 -0.03 -1.56
N ARG A 145 -22.32 0.91 -2.00
CA ARG A 145 -22.12 2.35 -1.72
C ARG A 145 -21.94 2.60 -0.22
N ASP A 146 -22.87 2.11 0.60
CA ASP A 146 -22.82 2.22 2.07
C ASP A 146 -21.54 1.59 2.65
N GLY A 147 -21.05 0.50 2.04
CA GLY A 147 -19.78 -0.12 2.41
C GLY A 147 -18.57 0.78 2.14
N TYR A 148 -18.54 1.49 1.02
CA TYR A 148 -17.49 2.49 0.73
C TYR A 148 -17.57 3.67 1.69
N GLU A 149 -18.77 4.20 1.97
CA GLU A 149 -18.98 5.33 2.87
C GLU A 149 -18.58 4.98 4.31
N TYR A 150 -18.99 3.80 4.80
CA TYR A 150 -18.58 3.31 6.12
C TYR A 150 -17.07 3.07 6.22
N ALA A 151 -16.47 2.41 5.22
CA ALA A 151 -15.02 2.19 5.22
C ALA A 151 -14.23 3.52 5.14
N ALA A 152 -14.71 4.51 4.38
CA ALA A 152 -14.12 5.83 4.36
C ALA A 152 -14.24 6.54 5.70
N TYR A 153 -15.41 6.50 6.34
CA TYR A 153 -15.62 7.04 7.68
C TYR A 153 -14.63 6.42 8.69
N MET A 154 -14.42 5.11 8.65
CA MET A 154 -13.46 4.45 9.55
C MET A 154 -12.02 4.90 9.30
N ILE A 155 -11.59 5.02 8.04
CA ILE A 155 -10.25 5.50 7.69
C ILE A 155 -10.06 6.96 8.16
N TYR A 156 -11.05 7.82 7.91
CA TYR A 156 -11.02 9.22 8.30
C TYR A 156 -10.88 9.39 9.82
N ASN A 157 -11.70 8.69 10.60
CA ASN A 157 -11.65 8.76 12.07
C ASN A 157 -10.38 8.14 12.67
N THR A 158 -9.70 7.26 11.93
CA THR A 158 -8.47 6.61 12.43
C THR A 158 -7.23 7.48 12.20
N TYR A 159 -7.13 8.15 11.04
CA TYR A 159 -5.88 8.79 10.60
C TYR A 159 -5.98 10.29 10.28
N VAL A 160 -7.19 10.81 10.05
CA VAL A 160 -7.41 12.17 9.53
C VAL A 160 -8.02 13.09 10.58
N PHE A 161 -8.98 12.59 11.36
CA PHE A 161 -9.73 13.40 12.31
C PHE A 161 -8.80 14.05 13.34
N TRP A 162 -9.05 15.32 13.66
CA TRP A 162 -8.07 16.14 14.39
C TRP A 162 -7.76 15.67 15.81
N THR A 163 -8.65 14.89 16.46
CA THR A 163 -8.43 14.27 17.78
C THR A 163 -8.09 12.78 17.72
N CYS A 164 -7.92 12.17 16.55
CA CYS A 164 -7.60 10.75 16.49
C CYS A 164 -6.17 10.48 17.02
N GLU A 165 -6.00 9.35 17.70
CA GLU A 165 -4.71 8.98 18.31
C GLU A 165 -3.61 8.74 17.27
N ARG A 166 -3.99 8.24 16.09
CA ARG A 166 -3.08 7.86 14.99
C ARG A 166 -3.07 8.91 13.87
N LYS A 167 -3.25 10.18 14.23
CA LYS A 167 -3.35 11.29 13.28
C LYS A 167 -2.08 11.42 12.44
N ILE A 168 -2.23 11.43 11.12
CA ILE A 168 -1.14 11.71 10.17
C ILE A 168 -1.16 13.19 9.82
N ASP A 169 0.00 13.83 9.90
CA ASP A 169 0.15 15.26 9.63
C ASP A 169 -0.26 15.64 8.20
N LEU A 170 -0.93 16.80 8.08
CA LEU A 170 -1.51 17.38 6.87
C LEU A 170 -2.56 16.53 6.12
N LEU A 171 -2.90 15.34 6.61
CA LEU A 171 -3.77 14.43 5.86
C LEU A 171 -5.18 14.98 5.62
N ASP A 172 -5.68 15.81 6.54
CA ASP A 172 -6.96 16.53 6.41
C ASP A 172 -6.99 17.48 5.21
N LYS A 173 -5.82 17.96 4.76
CA LYS A 173 -5.66 18.84 3.60
C LYS A 173 -5.68 18.11 2.26
N PHE A 174 -5.77 16.78 2.26
CA PHE A 174 -5.71 15.95 1.05
C PHE A 174 -6.91 15.01 0.89
N CYS A 175 -7.85 15.00 1.84
CA CYS A 175 -9.06 14.19 1.77
C CYS A 175 -10.19 15.02 1.15
N PHE A 176 -10.47 14.79 -0.14
CA PHE A 176 -11.49 15.52 -0.89
C PHE A 176 -12.41 14.56 -1.64
N VAL A 177 -13.68 14.94 -1.77
CA VAL A 177 -14.62 14.33 -2.73
C VAL A 177 -14.70 15.31 -3.89
N ASP A 178 -14.38 14.87 -5.11
CA ASP A 178 -14.53 15.72 -6.30
C ASP A 178 -16.00 16.20 -6.40
N ASP A 179 -16.21 17.52 -6.56
CA ASP A 179 -17.54 18.14 -6.70
C ASP A 179 -18.30 17.60 -7.92
N ASP A 180 -17.58 17.13 -8.94
CA ASP A 180 -18.12 16.60 -10.20
C ASP A 180 -18.66 15.16 -10.10
N GLY A 181 -19.08 14.73 -8.91
CA GLY A 181 -19.57 13.37 -8.67
C GLY A 181 -18.46 12.34 -8.48
N GLY A 182 -17.37 12.75 -7.82
CA GLY A 182 -16.29 11.85 -7.42
C GLY A 182 -16.87 10.60 -6.75
N THR A 183 -16.38 9.43 -7.17
CA THR A 183 -16.87 8.20 -6.56
C THR A 183 -16.39 8.14 -5.10
N PRO A 184 -17.20 7.65 -4.13
CA PRO A 184 -16.76 7.46 -2.75
C PRO A 184 -15.48 6.63 -2.60
N ARG A 185 -15.05 5.96 -3.68
CA ARG A 185 -13.84 5.17 -3.82
C ARG A 185 -12.55 6.00 -3.93
N ASP A 186 -12.61 7.23 -4.43
CA ASP A 186 -11.42 8.04 -4.73
C ASP A 186 -11.12 9.14 -3.68
N VAL A 187 -11.87 9.18 -2.58
CA VAL A 187 -11.76 10.20 -1.52
C VAL A 187 -10.36 10.34 -0.89
N PHE A 188 -9.55 9.27 -0.93
CA PHE A 188 -8.20 9.27 -0.37
C PHE A 188 -7.11 9.29 -1.44
N ILE A 189 -7.41 9.47 -2.72
CA ILE A 189 -6.41 9.29 -3.78
C ILE A 189 -5.21 10.25 -3.62
N THR A 190 -5.49 11.52 -3.31
CA THR A 190 -4.49 12.56 -3.06
C THR A 190 -3.76 12.32 -1.73
N ALA A 191 -4.49 12.02 -0.67
CA ALA A 191 -3.94 11.69 0.63
C ALA A 191 -3.00 10.46 0.58
N GLN A 192 -3.37 9.44 -0.19
CA GLN A 192 -2.59 8.23 -0.42
C GLN A 192 -1.32 8.52 -1.24
N ALA A 193 -1.38 9.45 -2.20
CA ALA A 193 -0.21 9.92 -2.94
C ALA A 193 0.76 10.70 -2.04
N TYR A 194 0.25 11.64 -1.23
CA TYR A 194 1.05 12.38 -0.25
C TYR A 194 1.80 11.41 0.69
N VAL A 195 1.12 10.40 1.23
CA VAL A 195 1.78 9.36 2.04
C VAL A 195 2.77 8.52 1.22
N GLY A 196 2.45 8.23 -0.04
CA GLY A 196 3.37 7.57 -0.98
C GLY A 196 4.70 8.31 -1.18
N THR A 197 4.71 9.65 -1.06
CA THR A 197 5.95 10.45 -1.12
C THR A 197 6.92 10.10 0.01
N LYS A 198 6.39 9.72 1.18
CA LYS A 198 7.19 9.38 2.36
C LYS A 198 7.92 8.04 2.22
N PHE A 199 7.40 7.13 1.38
CA PHE A 199 8.05 5.82 1.19
C PHE A 199 9.42 5.96 0.50
N PRO A 200 10.44 5.21 0.96
CA PRO A 200 11.78 5.32 0.42
C PRO A 200 11.82 4.85 -1.04
N LYS A 201 12.54 5.61 -1.87
CA LYS A 201 12.99 5.13 -3.18
C LYS A 201 13.86 3.87 -3.00
N ASP A 202 13.85 2.99 -4.00
CA ASP A 202 14.56 1.71 -4.03
C ASP A 202 14.27 0.82 -2.80
N SER A 203 13.04 0.86 -2.29
CA SER A 203 12.68 0.18 -1.04
C SER A 203 12.90 -1.33 -1.10
N HIS A 204 12.77 -1.96 -2.28
CA HIS A 204 13.06 -3.39 -2.44
C HIS A 204 14.54 -3.67 -2.21
N LYS A 205 15.42 -2.91 -2.85
CA LYS A 205 16.88 -3.01 -2.65
C LYS A 205 17.27 -2.74 -1.20
N LYS A 206 16.71 -1.68 -0.58
CA LYS A 206 16.98 -1.34 0.83
C LYS A 206 16.53 -2.45 1.77
N PHE A 207 15.35 -3.04 1.53
CA PHE A 207 14.85 -4.18 2.31
C PHE A 207 15.80 -5.38 2.26
N LEU A 208 16.35 -5.71 1.07
CA LEU A 208 17.29 -6.83 0.92
C LEU A 208 18.65 -6.59 1.60
N GLN A 209 18.94 -5.36 2.01
CA GLN A 209 20.15 -4.98 2.76
C GLN A 209 19.86 -4.76 4.25
N ASP A 210 18.58 -4.70 4.64
CA ASP A 210 18.18 -4.41 6.01
C ASP A 210 18.39 -5.62 6.93
N PRO A 211 18.83 -5.42 8.19
CA PRO A 211 18.98 -6.49 9.16
C PRO A 211 17.74 -7.38 9.31
N ILE A 212 16.53 -6.84 9.13
CA ILE A 212 15.29 -7.62 9.23
C ILE A 212 15.25 -8.78 8.24
N TYR A 213 15.69 -8.56 7.00
CA TYR A 213 15.77 -9.59 5.96
C TYR A 213 16.98 -10.49 6.17
N LEU A 214 18.15 -9.92 6.42
CA LEU A 214 19.41 -10.67 6.54
C LEU A 214 19.38 -11.63 7.73
N ASN A 215 18.85 -11.21 8.88
CA ASN A 215 18.69 -12.06 10.06
C ASN A 215 17.68 -13.20 9.81
N PHE A 216 16.60 -12.93 9.06
CA PHE A 216 15.61 -13.94 8.70
C PHE A 216 16.22 -14.99 7.74
N LEU A 217 16.93 -14.54 6.70
CA LEU A 217 17.63 -15.41 5.76
C LEU A 217 18.69 -16.29 6.46
N HIS A 218 19.46 -15.72 7.39
CA HIS A 218 20.43 -16.47 8.18
C HIS A 218 19.78 -17.54 9.06
N SER A 219 18.67 -17.19 9.73
CA SER A 219 17.91 -18.11 10.59
C SER A 219 17.34 -19.29 9.78
N VAL A 220 16.77 -19.02 8.61
CA VAL A 220 16.23 -20.06 7.72
C VAL A 220 17.34 -20.97 7.17
N SER A 221 18.48 -20.39 6.78
CA SER A 221 19.63 -21.16 6.28
C SER A 221 20.25 -22.05 7.36
N SER A 222 20.34 -21.55 8.60
CA SER A 222 20.84 -22.30 9.74
C SER A 222 19.92 -23.49 10.09
N ALA A 223 18.60 -23.27 10.08
CA ALA A 223 17.61 -24.32 10.31
C ALA A 223 17.64 -25.41 9.22
N ALA A 224 17.80 -25.02 7.95
CA ALA A 224 17.91 -25.97 6.83
C ALA A 224 19.18 -26.84 6.92
N ASN A 225 20.29 -26.28 7.44
CA ASN A 225 21.53 -27.03 7.64
C ASN A 225 21.45 -28.01 8.82
N GLN A 226 20.67 -27.70 9.86
CA GLN A 226 20.45 -28.62 10.98
C GLN A 226 19.58 -29.82 10.60
N GLN A 227 18.64 -29.67 9.66
CA GLN A 227 17.80 -30.78 9.17
C GLN A 227 18.54 -31.77 8.25
N LYS A 228 19.76 -31.42 7.80
CA LYS A 228 20.61 -32.28 6.96
C LYS A 228 21.67 -33.06 7.74
N LYS A 229 21.75 -32.86 9.06
CA LYS A 229 22.62 -33.62 9.98
C LYS A 229 21.79 -34.62 10.78
#